data_AF-A0AAD6MKM9-F1
#
_entry.id   AF-A0AAD6MKM9-F1
#
_cell.length_a   1.000
_cell.length_b   1.000
_cell.length_c   1.000
_cell.angle_alpha   90.00
_cell.angle_beta   90.00
_cell.angle_gamma   90.00
#
_symmetry.space_group_name_H-M   'P 1'
#
loop_
_entity.id
_entity.type
_entity.pdbx_description
1 polymer ?
#
loop_
_entity_poly.entity_id
_entity_poly.type
_entity_poly.pdbx_seq_one_letter_code
_entity_poly.pdbx_strand_id
1 'polypeptide(L)'
;MYLCAYQYKSLTLILLVPLSSILNGEQGVSLVKQQVLENASLKILKVEEKLSKGWGGENAYHVSGYRYLLIDDDRNVSRASPPAKVTTLAKESLLAMSKLREEVDLEKSRSKWDNADRDKDLEICIRAKNNAWVIARTTRGKELYMVLERANETLLYASDAFERFSDRYCGGAFSLD
;
A
#
# COMPACT_ATOMS: atom_id res chain seq x y z
N MET A 1 -14.93 3.96 22.30
CA MET A 1 -13.46 3.91 22.42
C MET A 1 -12.94 5.34 22.41
N TYR A 2 -11.91 5.64 23.18
CA TYR A 2 -11.17 6.90 23.12
C TYR A 2 -9.85 6.64 22.38
N LEU A 3 -9.51 7.51 21.42
CA LEU A 3 -8.29 7.39 20.62
C LEU A 3 -7.23 8.37 21.13
N CYS A 4 -6.08 7.84 21.55
CA CYS A 4 -4.92 8.64 21.92
C CYS A 4 -3.79 8.41 20.92
N ALA A 5 -3.32 9.47 20.28
CA ALA A 5 -2.08 9.44 19.51
C ALA A 5 -0.90 9.92 20.36
N TYR A 6 0.23 9.24 20.26
CA TYR A 6 1.51 9.66 20.81
C TYR A 6 2.60 9.51 19.76
N GLN A 7 3.32 10.60 19.49
CA GLN A 7 4.44 10.62 18.55
C GLN A 7 5.77 10.63 19.31
N TYR A 8 6.68 9.72 18.96
CA TYR A 8 8.06 9.73 19.40
C TYR A 8 8.99 9.62 18.20
N LYS A 9 9.63 10.74 17.81
CA LYS A 9 10.41 10.87 16.57
C LYS A 9 9.61 10.36 15.36
N SER A 10 10.01 9.25 14.74
CA SER A 10 9.35 8.63 13.58
C SER A 10 8.28 7.58 13.95
N LEU A 11 8.12 7.25 15.23
CA LEU A 11 7.16 6.26 15.71
C LEU A 11 5.86 6.93 16.17
N THR A 12 4.74 6.58 15.56
CA THR A 12 3.39 6.94 16.02
C THR A 12 2.75 5.76 16.73
N LEU A 13 2.31 5.97 17.97
CA LEU A 13 1.52 5.01 18.72
C LEU A 13 0.07 5.48 18.77
N ILE A 14 -0.84 4.61 18.32
CA ILE A 14 -2.29 4.81 18.43
C ILE A 14 -2.81 3.88 19.53
N LEU A 15 -3.29 4.46 20.62
CA LEU A 15 -3.84 3.77 21.78
C LEU A 15 -5.37 3.90 21.74
N LEU A 16 -6.06 2.76 21.74
CA LEU A 16 -7.52 2.69 21.81
C LEU A 16 -7.92 2.29 23.23
N VAL A 17 -8.48 3.23 23.99
CA VAL A 17 -8.90 3.02 25.38
C VAL A 17 -10.41 2.82 25.43
N PRO A 18 -10.93 1.71 26.00
CA PRO A 18 -12.36 1.54 26.19
C PRO A 18 -12.96 2.63 27.07
N LEU A 19 -14.14 3.14 26.71
CA LEU A 19 -14.80 4.19 27.49
C LEU A 19 -15.21 3.70 28.89
N SER A 20 -15.54 2.40 28.99
CA SER A 20 -15.89 1.74 30.26
C SER A 20 -14.75 1.68 31.28
N SER A 21 -13.50 1.80 30.85
CA SER A 21 -12.31 1.80 31.73
C SER A 21 -11.92 3.20 32.24
N ILE A 22 -12.66 4.24 31.85
CA ILE A 22 -12.35 5.63 32.19
C ILE A 22 -13.27 6.09 33.33
N LEU A 23 -12.78 6.01 34.56
CA LEU A 23 -13.58 6.33 35.76
C LEU A 23 -13.89 7.83 35.90
N ASN A 24 -13.04 8.73 35.36
CA ASN A 24 -13.10 10.18 35.59
C ASN A 24 -13.11 11.03 34.28
N GLY A 25 -13.73 10.52 33.21
CA GLY A 25 -13.75 11.24 31.92
C GLY A 25 -12.35 11.59 31.38
N GLU A 26 -12.16 12.79 30.82
CA GLU A 26 -10.89 13.20 30.19
C GLU A 26 -9.68 13.17 31.12
N GLN A 27 -9.85 13.45 32.42
CA GLN A 27 -8.76 13.34 33.40
C GLN A 27 -8.30 11.90 33.58
N GLY A 28 -9.24 10.94 33.55
CA GLY A 28 -8.94 9.52 33.56
C GLY A 28 -8.16 9.08 32.32
N VAL A 29 -8.51 9.61 31.14
CA VAL A 29 -7.77 9.35 29.90
C VAL A 29 -6.34 9.85 29.99
N SER A 30 -6.14 11.08 30.48
CA SER A 30 -4.81 11.67 30.62
C SER A 30 -3.93 10.84 31.56
N LEU A 31 -4.48 10.38 32.68
CA LEU A 31 -3.78 9.54 33.65
C LEU A 31 -3.39 8.18 33.05
N VAL A 32 -4.31 7.52 32.35
CA VAL A 32 -4.04 6.23 31.67
C VAL A 32 -2.96 6.42 30.61
N LYS A 33 -3.05 7.50 29.81
CA LYS A 33 -2.02 7.84 28.81
C LYS A 33 -0.66 8.01 29.47
N GLN A 34 -0.57 8.76 30.56
CA GLN A 34 0.68 8.97 31.28
C GLN A 34 1.25 7.65 31.81
N GLN A 35 0.45 6.84 32.50
CA GLN A 35 0.89 5.55 33.04
C GLN A 35 1.36 4.59 31.95
N VAL A 36 0.67 4.54 30.80
CA VAL A 36 1.09 3.70 29.67
C VAL A 36 2.43 4.17 29.13
N LEU A 37 2.62 5.47 28.94
CA LEU A 37 3.87 6.02 28.42
C LEU A 37 5.04 5.83 29.39
N GLU A 38 4.83 6.01 30.69
CA GLU A 38 5.84 5.77 31.72
C GLU A 38 6.30 4.30 31.71
N ASN A 39 5.35 3.37 31.74
CA ASN A 39 5.62 1.93 31.76
C ASN A 39 6.19 1.40 30.43
N ALA A 40 5.82 2.01 29.31
CA ALA A 40 6.27 1.59 27.98
C ALA A 40 7.49 2.36 27.47
N SER A 41 7.94 3.43 28.14
CA SER A 41 8.99 4.36 27.70
C SER A 41 10.23 3.67 27.12
N LEU A 42 10.82 2.73 27.86
CA LEU A 42 11.98 1.95 27.41
C LEU A 42 11.68 1.05 26.20
N LYS A 43 10.46 0.49 26.11
CA LYS A 43 10.04 -0.33 24.96
C LYS A 43 9.85 0.54 23.73
N ILE A 44 9.23 1.71 23.88
CA ILE A 44 9.03 2.70 22.81
C ILE A 44 10.40 3.11 22.23
N LEU A 45 11.36 3.43 23.09
CA LEU A 45 12.71 3.78 22.67
C LEU A 45 13.40 2.63 21.92
N LYS A 46 13.32 1.40 22.42
CA LYS A 46 13.88 0.22 21.73
C LYS A 46 13.24 -0.03 20.36
N VAL A 47 11.93 0.16 20.25
CA VAL A 47 11.22 0.03 18.97
C VAL A 47 11.66 1.13 18.01
N GLU A 48 11.75 2.38 18.46
CA GLU A 48 12.24 3.49 17.64
C GLU A 48 13.69 3.28 17.18
N GLU A 49 14.58 2.79 18.06
CA GLU A 49 15.95 2.45 17.66
C GLU A 49 16.00 1.33 16.63
N LYS A 50 15.19 0.27 16.83
CA LYS A 50 15.14 -0.86 15.89
C LYS A 50 14.61 -0.41 14.54
N LEU A 51 13.57 0.43 14.54
CA LEU A 51 13.01 1.00 13.32
C LEU A 51 14.02 1.93 12.66
N SER A 52 14.61 2.90 13.37
CA SER A 52 15.58 3.83 12.78
C SER A 52 16.82 3.14 12.20
N LYS A 53 17.30 2.05 12.82
CA LYS A 53 18.43 1.24 12.30
C LYS A 53 18.04 0.35 11.12
N GLY A 54 16.83 -0.20 11.12
CA GLY A 54 16.34 -1.13 10.09
C GLY A 54 15.55 -0.47 8.95
N TRP A 55 15.17 0.78 9.09
CA TRP A 55 14.38 1.54 8.12
C TRP A 55 15.33 2.20 7.13
N GLY A 56 15.37 1.70 5.90
CA GLY A 56 16.20 2.28 4.83
C GLY A 56 15.69 3.64 4.29
N GLY A 57 14.81 4.31 5.02
CA GLY A 57 14.16 5.57 4.63
C GLY A 57 12.84 5.39 3.86
N GLU A 58 12.20 6.53 3.57
CA GLU A 58 10.91 6.64 2.85
C GLU A 58 10.88 5.88 1.51
N ASN A 59 12.05 5.57 0.94
CA ASN A 59 12.20 4.97 -0.38
C ASN A 59 13.11 3.73 -0.40
N ALA A 60 13.35 3.10 0.75
CA ALA A 60 14.27 1.96 0.90
C ALA A 60 14.02 0.83 -0.11
N TYR A 61 12.76 0.61 -0.44
CA TYR A 61 12.28 -0.49 -1.28
C TYR A 61 11.74 -0.01 -2.62
N HIS A 62 12.05 1.24 -3.00
CA HIS A 62 11.62 1.80 -4.26
C HIS A 62 12.43 1.23 -5.42
N VAL A 63 11.72 0.70 -6.41
CA VAL A 63 12.35 0.28 -7.68
C VAL A 63 12.45 1.46 -8.63
N SER A 64 13.68 1.94 -8.87
CA SER A 64 13.90 3.02 -9.82
C SER A 64 13.45 2.67 -11.24
N GLY A 65 12.99 3.68 -11.98
CA GLY A 65 12.42 3.53 -13.34
C GLY A 65 10.93 3.23 -13.39
N TYR A 66 10.32 2.74 -12.31
CA TYR A 66 8.90 2.36 -12.29
C TYR A 66 8.04 3.34 -11.49
N ARG A 67 6.74 3.31 -11.81
CA ARG A 67 5.67 3.95 -11.04
C ARG A 67 4.63 2.89 -10.72
N TYR A 68 4.59 2.46 -9.46
CA TYR A 68 3.82 1.30 -9.05
C TYR A 68 3.26 1.43 -7.63
N LEU A 69 2.25 0.60 -7.35
CA LEU A 69 1.74 0.29 -6.02
C LEU A 69 1.60 -1.22 -5.92
N LEU A 70 2.31 -1.81 -4.97
CA LEU A 70 2.23 -3.22 -4.59
C LEU A 70 1.53 -3.32 -3.23
N ILE A 71 0.55 -4.19 -3.14
CA ILE A 71 -0.14 -4.59 -1.93
C ILE A 71 0.00 -6.12 -1.84
N ASP A 72 0.51 -6.62 -0.73
CA ASP A 72 0.64 -8.04 -0.42
C ASP A 72 -0.02 -8.26 0.94
N ASP A 73 -1.29 -8.65 0.93
CA ASP A 73 -2.11 -8.79 2.14
C ASP A 73 -1.60 -9.96 3.01
N ASP A 74 -1.18 -11.06 2.37
CA ASP A 74 -0.58 -12.23 3.05
C ASP A 74 0.59 -11.82 3.97
N ARG A 75 1.43 -10.89 3.49
CA ARG A 75 2.61 -10.43 4.20
C ARG A 75 2.40 -9.12 4.97
N ASN A 76 1.22 -8.51 4.87
CA ASN A 76 0.94 -7.15 5.34
C ASN A 76 1.98 -6.13 4.83
N VAL A 77 2.37 -6.26 3.56
CA VAL A 77 3.38 -5.40 2.93
C VAL A 77 2.71 -4.49 1.90
N SER A 78 2.95 -3.19 2.03
CA SER A 78 2.67 -2.23 0.97
C SER A 78 3.96 -1.57 0.51
N ARG A 79 4.16 -1.47 -0.81
CA ARG A 79 5.29 -0.76 -1.41
C ARG A 79 4.77 0.13 -2.53
N ALA A 80 5.22 1.37 -2.57
CA ALA A 80 4.81 2.31 -3.60
C ALA A 80 6.00 3.12 -4.08
N SER A 81 5.85 3.69 -5.27
CA SER A 81 6.78 4.70 -5.76
C SER A 81 6.71 5.98 -4.91
N PRO A 82 7.85 6.68 -4.71
CA PRO A 82 7.92 7.91 -3.94
C PRO A 82 6.89 8.93 -4.44
N PRO A 83 6.28 9.74 -3.54
CA PRO A 83 5.33 10.79 -3.94
C PRO A 83 5.89 11.71 -5.04
N ALA A 84 7.16 12.09 -4.94
CA ALA A 84 7.85 12.92 -5.94
C ALA A 84 7.95 12.28 -7.33
N LYS A 85 7.85 10.95 -7.47
CA LYS A 85 7.75 10.28 -8.78
C LYS A 85 6.31 10.21 -9.27
N VAL A 86 5.35 10.05 -8.37
CA VAL A 86 3.92 10.03 -8.71
C VAL A 86 3.47 11.38 -9.26
N THR A 87 3.97 12.50 -8.69
CA THR A 87 3.66 13.85 -9.17
C THR A 87 4.18 14.15 -10.58
N THR A 88 5.10 13.33 -11.11
CA THR A 88 5.60 13.46 -12.49
C THR A 88 4.76 12.73 -13.52
N LEU A 89 3.69 12.06 -13.12
CA LEU A 89 2.75 11.44 -14.06
C LEU A 89 2.01 12.52 -14.85
N ALA A 90 1.84 12.27 -16.14
CA ALA A 90 0.98 13.11 -16.97
C ALA A 90 -0.48 13.02 -16.49
N LYS A 91 -1.24 14.09 -16.72
CA LYS A 91 -2.66 14.17 -16.37
C LYS A 91 -3.47 12.97 -16.89
N GLU A 92 -3.24 12.59 -18.14
CA GLU A 92 -3.96 11.47 -18.77
C GLU A 92 -3.62 10.12 -18.13
N SER A 93 -2.37 9.92 -17.70
CA SER A 93 -1.95 8.73 -16.94
C SER A 93 -2.65 8.66 -15.59
N LEU A 94 -2.76 9.79 -14.88
CA LEU A 94 -3.46 9.87 -13.59
C LEU A 94 -4.95 9.57 -13.75
N LEU A 95 -5.60 10.11 -14.78
CA LEU A 95 -7.00 9.83 -15.07
C LEU A 95 -7.24 8.34 -15.39
N ALA A 96 -6.35 7.73 -16.18
CA ALA A 96 -6.41 6.29 -16.46
C ALA A 96 -6.21 5.45 -15.20
N MET A 97 -5.31 5.87 -14.29
CA MET A 97 -5.13 5.22 -12.98
C MET A 97 -6.37 5.29 -12.09
N SER A 98 -7.05 6.43 -12.03
CA SER A 98 -8.30 6.54 -11.26
C SER A 98 -9.37 5.59 -11.81
N LYS A 99 -9.54 5.55 -13.13
CA LYS A 99 -10.47 4.61 -13.78
C LYS A 99 -10.10 3.15 -13.54
N LEU A 100 -8.82 2.81 -13.63
CA LEU A 100 -8.34 1.46 -13.36
C LEU A 100 -8.73 1.01 -11.95
N ARG A 101 -8.59 1.88 -10.96
CA ARG A 101 -8.99 1.59 -9.57
C ARG A 101 -10.50 1.36 -9.46
N GLU A 102 -11.30 2.21 -10.09
CA GLU A 102 -12.76 2.05 -10.12
C GLU A 102 -13.17 0.68 -10.71
N GLU A 103 -12.54 0.26 -11.83
CA GLU A 103 -12.80 -1.04 -12.45
C GLU A 103 -12.37 -2.22 -11.56
N VAL A 104 -11.22 -2.13 -10.90
CA VAL A 104 -10.76 -3.16 -9.95
C VAL A 104 -11.71 -3.26 -8.76
N ASP A 105 -12.13 -2.13 -8.19
CA ASP A 105 -13.06 -2.11 -7.06
C ASP A 105 -14.44 -2.68 -7.44
N LEU A 106 -14.91 -2.36 -8.65
CA LEU A 106 -16.12 -2.93 -9.23
C LEU A 106 -16.02 -4.46 -9.34
N GLU A 107 -14.92 -4.98 -9.88
CA GLU A 107 -14.74 -6.42 -10.08
C GLU A 107 -14.58 -7.19 -8.76
N LYS A 108 -13.90 -6.60 -7.77
CA LYS A 108 -13.86 -7.13 -6.40
C LYS A 108 -15.25 -7.15 -5.77
N SER A 109 -16.06 -6.12 -6.00
CA SER A 109 -17.43 -6.07 -5.47
C SER A 109 -18.34 -7.15 -6.08
N ARG A 110 -18.20 -7.43 -7.38
CA ARG A 110 -18.90 -8.51 -8.07
C ARG A 110 -18.49 -9.88 -7.56
N SER A 111 -17.18 -10.10 -7.39
CA SER A 111 -16.64 -11.37 -6.90
C SER A 111 -17.15 -11.72 -5.49
N LYS A 112 -17.40 -10.71 -4.63
CA LYS A 112 -18.02 -10.91 -3.31
C LYS A 112 -19.46 -11.41 -3.37
N TRP A 113 -20.21 -11.11 -4.44
CA TRP A 113 -21.60 -11.53 -4.59
C TRP A 113 -21.74 -12.95 -5.11
N ASP A 114 -20.73 -13.44 -5.83
CA ASP A 114 -20.72 -14.77 -6.45
C ASP A 114 -20.54 -15.94 -5.44
N ASN A 115 -20.35 -15.68 -4.13
CA ASN A 115 -20.14 -16.67 -3.06
C ASN A 115 -19.04 -17.72 -3.32
N ALA A 116 -18.26 -17.55 -4.38
CA ALA A 116 -17.04 -18.30 -4.58
C ALA A 116 -15.95 -17.58 -3.79
N ASP A 117 -15.52 -18.17 -2.68
CA ASP A 117 -14.34 -17.78 -1.90
C ASP A 117 -13.02 -18.01 -2.69
N ARG A 118 -13.09 -17.84 -4.02
CA ARG A 118 -11.98 -17.95 -4.95
C ARG A 118 -11.58 -16.53 -5.29
N ASP A 119 -10.46 -16.13 -4.72
CA ASP A 119 -9.73 -14.96 -5.19
C ASP A 119 -9.35 -15.21 -6.65
N LYS A 120 -10.12 -14.63 -7.58
CA LYS A 120 -9.90 -14.83 -9.01
C LYS A 120 -8.73 -13.95 -9.42
N ASP A 121 -7.81 -14.54 -10.17
CA ASP A 121 -6.78 -13.77 -10.84
C ASP A 121 -7.46 -12.79 -11.82
N LEU A 122 -7.11 -11.51 -11.72
CA LEU A 122 -7.68 -10.44 -12.52
C LEU A 122 -6.55 -9.61 -13.09
N GLU A 123 -6.64 -9.31 -14.38
CA GLU A 123 -5.80 -8.32 -15.04
C GLU A 123 -6.68 -7.29 -15.75
N ILE A 124 -6.42 -6.01 -15.48
CA ILE A 124 -7.05 -4.90 -16.19
C ILE A 124 -5.95 -4.00 -16.76
N CYS A 125 -6.03 -3.75 -18.06
CA CYS A 125 -5.07 -2.95 -18.82
C CYS A 125 -5.78 -1.80 -19.52
N ILE A 126 -5.45 -0.57 -19.15
CA ILE A 126 -6.01 0.65 -19.76
C ILE A 126 -4.92 1.35 -20.59
N ARG A 127 -5.26 1.65 -21.84
CA ARG A 127 -4.47 2.56 -22.68
C ARG A 127 -4.91 4.00 -22.44
N ALA A 128 -4.01 4.83 -21.92
CA ALA A 128 -4.27 6.24 -21.70
C ALA A 128 -4.10 7.07 -22.99
N LYS A 129 -4.70 8.26 -23.05
CA LYS A 129 -4.66 9.14 -24.23
C LYS A 129 -3.25 9.61 -24.59
N ASN A 130 -2.36 9.71 -23.59
CA ASN A 130 -0.96 10.08 -23.77
C ASN A 130 -0.07 8.87 -24.10
N ASN A 131 -0.64 7.77 -24.59
CA ASN A 131 0.11 6.57 -24.92
C ASN A 131 0.83 5.93 -23.71
N ALA A 132 0.31 6.11 -22.50
CA ALA A 132 0.73 5.34 -21.35
C ALA A 132 -0.09 4.05 -21.22
N TRP A 133 0.53 2.98 -20.70
CA TRP A 133 -0.19 1.81 -20.22
C TRP A 133 -0.36 1.87 -18.72
N VAL A 134 -1.56 1.56 -18.26
CA VAL A 134 -1.94 1.53 -16.86
C VAL A 134 -2.50 0.14 -16.58
N ILE A 135 -1.79 -0.63 -15.76
CA ILE A 135 -2.04 -2.07 -15.57
C ILE A 135 -2.30 -2.33 -14.08
N ALA A 136 -3.35 -3.08 -13.76
CA ALA A 136 -3.55 -3.73 -12.47
C ALA A 136 -3.57 -5.24 -12.67
N ARG A 137 -2.84 -5.97 -11.82
CA ARG A 137 -3.01 -7.41 -11.68
C ARG A 137 -3.26 -7.75 -10.22
N THR A 138 -4.30 -8.55 -9.95
CA THR A 138 -4.59 -9.10 -8.63
C THR A 138 -4.53 -10.61 -8.66
N THR A 139 -3.90 -11.21 -7.65
CA THR A 139 -3.75 -12.66 -7.51
C THR A 139 -3.58 -13.02 -6.04
N ARG A 140 -4.40 -13.94 -5.53
CA ARG A 140 -4.28 -14.52 -4.17
C ARG A 140 -3.91 -13.49 -3.08
N GLY A 141 -4.72 -12.44 -2.93
CA GLY A 141 -4.55 -11.41 -1.89
C GLY A 141 -3.47 -10.38 -2.20
N LYS A 142 -2.87 -10.43 -3.39
CA LYS A 142 -1.83 -9.51 -3.83
C LYS A 142 -2.33 -8.67 -4.99
N GLU A 143 -1.89 -7.43 -5.03
CA GLU A 143 -2.27 -6.46 -6.04
C GLU A 143 -1.05 -5.67 -6.48
N LEU A 144 -0.84 -5.57 -7.79
CA LEU A 144 0.19 -4.75 -8.38
C LEU A 144 -0.43 -3.83 -9.42
N TYR A 145 -0.30 -2.53 -9.17
CA TYR A 145 -0.70 -1.46 -10.07
C TYR A 145 0.57 -0.83 -10.65
N MET A 146 0.59 -0.56 -11.95
CA MET A 146 1.74 0.02 -12.63
C MET A 146 1.35 1.02 -13.70
N VAL A 147 2.11 2.11 -13.80
CA VAL A 147 1.99 3.11 -14.86
C VAL A 147 3.26 3.13 -15.70
N LEU A 148 3.08 2.92 -17.00
CA LEU A 148 4.14 2.82 -17.99
C LEU A 148 3.94 3.89 -19.08
N GLU A 149 4.43 5.10 -18.83
CA GLU A 149 4.34 6.24 -19.77
C GLU A 149 5.30 6.14 -20.95
N ARG A 150 6.29 5.26 -20.85
CA ARG A 150 7.28 4.98 -21.90
C ARG A 150 7.28 3.52 -22.33
N ALA A 151 6.28 2.74 -21.92
CA ALA A 151 6.09 1.44 -22.55
C ALA A 151 5.65 1.70 -23.99
N ASN A 152 6.29 0.97 -24.90
CA ASN A 152 6.10 1.01 -26.33
C ASN A 152 4.60 0.90 -26.72
N GLU A 153 4.24 1.12 -27.99
CA GLU A 153 2.85 1.31 -28.41
C GLU A 153 1.90 0.13 -28.11
N THR A 154 2.43 -1.09 -27.95
CA THR A 154 1.62 -2.30 -27.82
C THR A 154 1.48 -2.80 -26.38
N LEU A 155 0.34 -3.43 -26.08
CA LEU A 155 0.09 -4.09 -24.80
C LEU A 155 1.13 -5.17 -24.48
N LEU A 156 1.64 -5.87 -25.50
CA LEU A 156 2.64 -6.94 -25.33
C LEU A 156 3.90 -6.46 -24.59
N TYR A 157 4.47 -5.32 -25.00
CA TYR A 157 5.62 -4.73 -24.33
C TYR A 157 5.31 -4.25 -22.91
N ALA A 158 4.10 -3.77 -22.68
CA ALA A 158 3.67 -3.33 -21.34
C ALA A 158 3.52 -4.53 -20.39
N SER A 159 2.97 -5.64 -20.89
CA SER A 159 2.86 -6.90 -20.19
C SER A 159 4.24 -7.51 -19.89
N ASP A 160 5.16 -7.57 -20.85
CA ASP A 160 6.55 -8.02 -20.62
C ASP A 160 7.28 -7.16 -19.57
N ALA A 161 7.09 -5.84 -19.58
CA ALA A 161 7.66 -4.96 -18.55
C ALA A 161 7.07 -5.25 -17.16
N PHE A 162 5.78 -5.58 -17.10
CA PHE A 162 5.09 -5.96 -15.86
C PHE A 162 5.57 -7.32 -15.33
N GLU A 163 5.68 -8.33 -16.20
CA GLU A 163 6.22 -9.66 -15.86
C GLU A 163 7.64 -9.56 -15.30
N ARG A 164 8.54 -8.85 -16.00
CA ARG A 164 9.92 -8.65 -15.54
C ARG A 164 10.00 -7.98 -14.17
N PHE A 165 9.08 -7.06 -13.89
CA PHE A 165 9.00 -6.44 -12.58
C PHE A 165 8.51 -7.44 -11.52
N SER A 166 7.46 -8.20 -11.83
CA SER A 166 6.92 -9.25 -10.96
C SER A 166 7.98 -10.28 -10.61
N ASP A 167 8.69 -10.83 -11.60
CA ASP A 167 9.73 -11.84 -11.40
C ASP A 167 10.85 -11.33 -10.51
N ARG A 168 11.33 -10.12 -10.83
CA ARG A 168 12.52 -9.56 -10.16
C ARG A 168 12.23 -9.04 -8.75
N TYR A 169 11.05 -8.46 -8.51
CA TYR A 169 10.77 -7.72 -7.28
C TYR A 169 9.61 -8.27 -6.45
N CYS A 170 8.76 -9.11 -7.04
CA CYS A 170 7.63 -9.77 -6.40
C CYS A 170 7.79 -11.30 -6.35
N GLY A 171 8.92 -11.85 -6.80
CA GLY A 171 9.18 -13.30 -6.80
C GLY A 171 8.25 -14.07 -7.73
N GLY A 172 7.83 -13.46 -8.84
CA GLY A 172 6.93 -14.07 -9.82
C GLY A 172 5.48 -14.17 -9.34
N ALA A 173 5.12 -13.52 -8.23
CA ALA A 173 3.79 -13.66 -7.63
C ALA A 173 2.64 -13.29 -8.57
N PHE A 174 2.90 -12.41 -9.53
CA PHE A 174 1.90 -11.97 -10.50
C PHE A 174 2.04 -12.66 -11.85
N SER A 175 2.95 -13.61 -12.04
CA SER A 175 3.16 -14.19 -13.37
C SER A 175 1.95 -15.00 -13.84
N LEU A 176 1.68 -14.96 -15.15
CA LEU A 176 0.59 -15.69 -15.80
C LEU A 176 1.01 -17.08 -16.32
N ASP A 177 2.31 -17.40 -16.27
CA ASP A 177 2.91 -18.64 -16.78
C ASP A 177 3.15 -19.71 -15.68
#